data_AF-A0A529SLL0-F1
#
_entry.id   AF-A0A529SLL0-F1
#
_cell.length_a   1.000
_cell.length_b   1.000
_cell.length_c   1.000
_cell.angle_alpha   90.00
_cell.angle_beta   90.00
_cell.angle_gamma   90.00
#
_symmetry.space_group_name_H-M   'P 1'
#
loop_
_entity.id
_entity.type
_entity.pdbx_description
1 polymer ?
#
loop_
_entity_poly.entity_id
_entity_poly.type
_entity_poly.pdbx_seq_one_letter_code
_entity_poly.pdbx_strand_id
1 'polypeptide(L)'
;MEISPSNDSCAYGKPGIFRGYLRFDNPRLADYSWPLCEIRGREPGPRLCVSAGVHVNEVSSIEAAVRLQRMIDPETIRGSVSIIPLINQPAYYRYTQLICPIDGKNINFTFPGNSEGTFSEALCDSIMNEWCVDADCYVDMHGGDLRE
;
A
#
# COMPACT_ATOMS: atom_id res chain seq x y z
N MET A 1 -11.64 6.93 -1.63
CA MET A 1 -10.27 7.15 -2.13
C MET A 1 -10.30 7.79 -3.49
N GLU A 2 -9.30 8.62 -3.78
CA GLU A 2 -9.02 9.18 -5.10
C GLU A 2 -7.82 8.46 -5.74
N ILE A 3 -7.93 8.12 -7.02
CA ILE A 3 -6.89 7.43 -7.77
C ILE A 3 -6.52 8.25 -9.00
N SER A 4 -5.22 8.52 -9.17
CA SER A 4 -4.68 9.24 -10.32
C SER A 4 -3.71 8.37 -11.12
N PRO A 5 -3.90 8.20 -12.44
CA PRO A 5 -3.04 7.36 -13.27
C PRO A 5 -1.67 8.01 -13.51
N SER A 6 -0.62 7.20 -13.64
CA SER A 6 0.61 7.61 -14.29
C SER A 6 0.47 7.52 -15.82
N ASN A 7 1.34 8.21 -16.55
CA ASN A 7 1.40 8.12 -18.01
C ASN A 7 1.54 6.65 -18.47
N ASP A 8 0.91 6.32 -19.60
CA ASP A 8 0.93 5.00 -20.24
C ASP A 8 0.39 3.82 -19.39
N SER A 9 -0.45 4.09 -18.39
CA SER A 9 -1.15 3.05 -17.61
C SER A 9 -2.56 2.74 -18.17
N CYS A 10 -3.05 1.51 -17.94
CA CYS A 10 -4.47 1.23 -18.20
C CYS A 10 -5.35 1.97 -17.18
N ALA A 11 -6.67 2.01 -17.39
CA ALA A 11 -7.58 2.57 -16.40
C ALA A 11 -7.67 1.68 -15.15
N TYR A 12 -7.76 2.30 -13.96
CA TYR A 12 -7.92 1.57 -12.71
C TYR A 12 -9.16 0.65 -12.74
N GLY A 13 -9.02 -0.56 -12.20
CA GLY A 13 -10.09 -1.57 -12.19
C GLY A 13 -10.35 -2.26 -13.54
N LYS A 14 -9.57 -1.97 -14.59
CA LYS A 14 -9.64 -2.68 -15.88
C LYS A 14 -8.52 -3.72 -16.02
N PRO A 15 -8.71 -4.76 -16.84
CA PRO A 15 -7.64 -5.72 -17.14
C PRO A 15 -6.37 -5.03 -17.63
N GLY A 16 -5.22 -5.59 -17.27
CA GLY A 16 -3.90 -5.02 -17.56
C GLY A 16 -3.17 -4.54 -16.30
N ILE A 17 -2.23 -3.61 -16.48
CA ILE A 17 -1.41 -3.05 -15.41
C ILE A 17 -1.72 -1.56 -15.27
N PHE A 18 -2.34 -1.19 -14.15
CA PHE A 18 -2.49 0.19 -13.73
C PHE A 18 -1.29 0.58 -12.86
N ARG A 19 -0.79 1.80 -13.08
CA ARG A 19 0.23 2.44 -12.25
C ARG A 19 -0.23 3.86 -11.99
N GLY A 20 -0.04 4.34 -10.77
CA GLY A 20 -0.50 5.67 -10.41
C GLY A 20 -0.33 5.93 -8.93
N TYR A 21 -1.19 6.81 -8.41
CA TYR A 21 -1.19 7.20 -7.02
C TYR A 21 -2.58 7.08 -6.42
N LEU A 22 -2.60 6.78 -5.13
CA LEU A 22 -3.77 6.67 -4.27
C LEU A 22 -3.74 7.81 -3.24
N ARG A 23 -4.86 8.49 -3.04
CA ARG A 23 -5.10 9.38 -1.91
C ARG A 23 -6.28 8.83 -1.13
N PHE A 24 -6.09 8.59 0.16
CA PHE A 24 -7.16 8.17 1.06
C PHE A 24 -8.11 9.34 1.34
N ASP A 25 -9.38 9.04 1.61
CA ASP A 25 -10.40 10.08 1.85
C ASP A 25 -10.20 10.80 3.20
N ASN A 26 -9.53 10.16 4.16
CA ASN A 26 -9.37 10.72 5.49
C ASN A 26 -8.58 12.05 5.46
N PRO A 27 -9.13 13.17 5.97
CA PRO A 27 -8.47 14.48 5.92
C PRO A 27 -7.09 14.53 6.59
N ARG A 28 -6.82 13.67 7.56
CA ARG A 28 -5.49 13.59 8.21
C ARG A 28 -4.40 13.09 7.27
N LEU A 29 -4.78 12.46 6.17
CA LEU A 29 -3.88 11.87 5.16
C LEU A 29 -3.78 12.75 3.91
N ALA A 30 -4.45 13.90 3.87
CA ALA A 30 -4.63 14.72 2.66
C ALA A 30 -3.31 15.24 2.04
N ASP A 31 -2.24 15.38 2.83
CA ASP A 31 -0.94 15.84 2.31
C ASP A 31 -0.11 14.73 1.66
N TYR A 32 -0.62 13.49 1.63
CA TYR A 32 0.09 12.32 1.14
C TYR A 32 -0.61 11.68 -0.06
N SER A 33 0.18 11.03 -0.91
CA SER A 33 -0.30 10.20 -2.02
C SER A 33 0.57 8.97 -2.14
N TRP A 34 -0.01 7.78 -2.12
CA TRP A 34 0.71 6.50 -2.13
C TRP A 34 0.89 5.98 -3.54
N PRO A 35 2.10 5.55 -3.93
CA PRO A 35 2.27 4.85 -5.20
C PRO A 35 1.45 3.56 -5.17
N LEU A 36 0.65 3.36 -6.23
CA LEU A 36 -0.25 2.24 -6.36
C LEU A 36 0.01 1.53 -7.70
N CYS A 37 0.09 0.20 -7.64
CA CYS A 37 0.09 -0.66 -8.82
C CYS A 37 -1.04 -1.68 -8.69
N GLU A 38 -1.92 -1.76 -9.68
CA GLU A 38 -2.97 -2.79 -9.74
C GLU A 38 -2.75 -3.63 -11.00
N ILE A 39 -2.60 -4.93 -10.82
CA ILE A 39 -2.45 -5.90 -11.90
C ILE A 39 -3.72 -6.74 -11.92
N ARG A 40 -4.46 -6.71 -13.03
CA ARG A 40 -5.76 -7.35 -13.13
C ARG A 40 -5.83 -8.27 -14.33
N GLY A 41 -6.24 -9.51 -14.08
CA GLY A 41 -6.54 -10.49 -15.12
C GLY A 41 -7.81 -10.16 -15.91
N ARG A 42 -7.99 -10.84 -17.04
CA ARG A 42 -9.20 -10.67 -17.87
C ARG A 42 -10.45 -11.26 -17.23
N GLU A 43 -10.28 -12.35 -16.48
CA GLU A 43 -11.36 -13.05 -15.81
C GLU A 43 -11.45 -12.66 -14.32
N PRO A 44 -12.67 -12.60 -13.77
CA PRO A 44 -12.87 -12.42 -12.32
C PRO A 44 -12.17 -13.51 -11.50
N GLY A 45 -11.78 -13.18 -10.28
CA GLY A 45 -11.07 -14.05 -9.35
C GLY A 45 -10.72 -13.29 -8.07
N PRO A 46 -9.91 -13.88 -7.18
CA PRO A 46 -9.60 -13.29 -5.89
C PRO A 46 -8.80 -11.99 -6.03
N ARG A 47 -8.99 -11.09 -5.06
CA ARG A 47 -8.25 -9.84 -4.92
C ARG A 47 -7.24 -9.96 -3.79
N LEU A 48 -5.96 -9.83 -4.13
CA LEU A 48 -4.85 -9.78 -3.19
C LEU A 48 -4.40 -8.32 -3.04
N CYS A 49 -4.31 -7.82 -1.81
CA CYS A 49 -3.64 -6.55 -1.51
C CYS A 49 -2.29 -6.82 -0.83
N VAL A 50 -1.24 -6.13 -1.28
CA VAL A 50 0.13 -6.27 -0.79
C VAL A 50 0.69 -4.91 -0.41
N SER A 51 1.04 -4.73 0.85
CA SER A 51 1.77 -3.54 1.32
C SER A 51 3.21 -3.86 1.66
N ALA A 52 4.05 -2.83 1.71
CA ALA A 52 5.38 -2.88 2.31
C ALA A 52 5.76 -1.51 2.88
N GLY A 53 6.85 -1.45 3.63
CA GLY A 53 7.40 -0.19 4.12
C GLY A 53 6.56 0.47 5.22
N VAL A 54 5.91 -0.33 6.06
CA VAL A 54 5.41 0.11 7.37
C VAL A 54 6.57 0.60 8.24
N HIS A 55 7.66 -0.15 8.24
CA HIS A 55 8.97 0.31 8.68
C HIS A 55 9.87 0.55 7.45
N VAL A 56 10.44 1.74 7.33
CA VAL A 56 11.11 2.18 6.08
C VAL A 56 12.54 1.64 5.91
N ASN A 57 13.10 1.09 6.98
CA ASN A 57 14.38 0.38 7.04
C ASN A 57 14.31 -1.06 6.51
N GLU A 58 13.11 -1.62 6.35
CA GLU A 58 12.90 -2.98 5.81
C GLU A 58 12.98 -2.98 4.27
N VAL A 59 14.11 -2.48 3.75
CA VAL A 59 14.27 -2.16 2.32
C VAL A 59 14.13 -3.37 1.40
N SER A 60 14.38 -4.58 1.90
CA SER A 60 14.23 -5.82 1.14
C SER A 60 12.77 -6.12 0.80
N SER A 61 11.83 -5.85 1.72
CA SER A 61 10.40 -6.05 1.49
C SER A 61 9.85 -4.99 0.52
N ILE A 62 10.29 -3.74 0.66
CA ILE A 62 9.96 -2.64 -0.25
C ILE A 62 10.43 -2.97 -1.68
N GLU A 63 11.69 -3.38 -1.86
CA GLU A 63 12.23 -3.77 -3.18
C GLU A 63 11.50 -4.99 -3.76
N ALA A 64 11.16 -5.98 -2.93
CA ALA A 64 10.39 -7.13 -3.36
C ALA A 64 8.99 -6.71 -3.86
N ALA A 65 8.30 -5.82 -3.14
CA ALA A 65 7.01 -5.28 -3.56
C ALA A 65 7.12 -4.48 -4.87
N VAL A 66 8.19 -3.70 -5.06
CA VAL A 66 8.45 -2.98 -6.33
C VAL A 66 8.69 -3.95 -7.49
N ARG A 67 9.50 -5.00 -7.28
CA ARG A 67 9.75 -6.03 -8.30
C ARG A 67 8.51 -6.82 -8.67
N LEU A 68 7.68 -7.16 -7.68
CA LEU A 68 6.44 -7.90 -7.87
C LEU A 68 5.53 -7.23 -8.91
N GLN A 69 5.53 -5.90 -8.95
CA GLN A 69 4.77 -5.11 -9.92
C GLN A 69 5.14 -5.39 -11.39
N ARG A 70 6.28 -6.02 -11.66
CA ARG A 70 6.79 -6.33 -13.01
C ARG A 70 6.87 -7.83 -13.29
N MET A 71 6.65 -8.66 -12.27
CA MET A 71 6.81 -10.12 -12.36
C MET A 71 5.51 -10.83 -12.76
N ILE A 72 4.36 -10.18 -12.58
CA ILE A 72 3.05 -10.75 -12.87
C ILE A 72 2.60 -10.29 -14.25
N ASP A 73 2.40 -11.26 -15.15
CA ASP A 73 1.74 -11.02 -16.44
C ASP A 73 0.21 -11.08 -16.23
N PRO A 74 -0.55 -9.99 -16.45
CA PRO A 74 -2.00 -9.98 -16.28
C PRO A 74 -2.73 -11.00 -17.18
N GLU A 75 -2.13 -11.43 -18.29
CA GLU A 75 -2.72 -12.45 -19.17
C GLU A 75 -2.68 -13.86 -18.55
N THR A 76 -1.90 -14.07 -17.48
CA THR A 76 -1.68 -15.37 -16.84
C THR A 76 -2.46 -15.57 -15.54
N ILE A 77 -3.14 -14.53 -15.04
CA ILE A 77 -3.86 -14.56 -13.75
C ILE A 77 -5.37 -14.35 -13.92
N ARG A 78 -6.12 -14.77 -12.90
CA ARG A 78 -7.55 -14.45 -12.69
C ARG A 78 -7.69 -13.66 -11.39
N GLY A 79 -8.52 -12.62 -11.38
CA GLY A 79 -8.62 -11.70 -10.25
C GLY A 79 -7.64 -10.54 -10.34
N SER A 80 -7.15 -10.04 -9.20
CA SER A 80 -6.20 -8.92 -9.19
C SER A 80 -5.23 -8.90 -8.01
N VAL A 81 -4.12 -8.19 -8.22
CA VAL A 81 -3.09 -7.91 -7.21
C VAL A 81 -2.90 -6.40 -7.12
N SER A 82 -3.20 -5.82 -5.96
CA SER A 82 -3.04 -4.41 -5.62
C SER A 82 -1.81 -4.22 -4.74
N ILE A 83 -0.91 -3.29 -5.06
CA ILE A 83 0.38 -3.16 -4.40
C ILE A 83 0.66 -1.70 -4.01
N ILE A 84 0.92 -1.46 -2.72
CA ILE A 84 1.47 -0.20 -2.19
C ILE A 84 2.83 -0.49 -1.55
N PRO A 85 3.97 -0.15 -2.21
CA PRO A 85 5.29 -0.57 -1.74
C PRO A 85 5.85 0.25 -0.58
N LEU A 86 5.23 1.38 -0.21
CA LEU A 86 5.72 2.25 0.85
C LEU A 86 4.55 2.89 1.61
N ILE A 87 4.23 2.36 2.78
CA ILE A 87 3.15 2.86 3.64
C ILE A 87 3.60 4.09 4.44
N ASN A 88 4.70 4.01 5.17
CA ASN A 88 5.13 5.08 6.09
C ASN A 88 5.99 6.13 5.39
N GLN A 89 5.41 6.82 4.41
CA GLN A 89 6.09 7.91 3.70
C GLN A 89 6.68 8.99 4.63
N PRO A 90 6.02 9.42 5.71
CA PRO A 90 6.60 10.43 6.61
C PRO A 90 7.93 9.98 7.22
N ALA A 91 8.04 8.70 7.58
CA ALA A 91 9.26 8.14 8.15
C ALA A 91 10.43 8.09 7.16
N TYR A 92 10.15 7.84 5.87
CA TYR A 92 11.17 7.81 4.82
C TYR A 92 11.91 9.15 4.71
N TYR A 93 11.19 10.28 4.70
CA TYR A 93 11.79 11.61 4.61
C TYR A 93 12.51 12.08 5.88
N ARG A 94 12.20 11.46 7.03
CA ARG A 94 12.79 11.79 8.33
C ARG A 94 13.80 10.77 8.83
N TYR A 95 14.03 9.69 8.08
CA TYR A 95 14.90 8.58 8.43
C TYR A 95 14.57 7.95 9.80
N THR A 96 13.28 7.93 10.18
CA THR A 96 12.83 7.21 11.38
C THR A 96 12.53 5.76 11.01
N GLN A 97 13.13 4.80 11.70
CA GLN A 97 13.06 3.38 11.30
C GLN A 97 11.68 2.78 11.60
N LEU A 98 11.34 2.70 12.89
CA LEU A 98 10.18 1.94 13.38
C LEU A 98 8.93 2.79 13.68
N ILE A 99 9.06 4.12 13.69
CA ILE A 99 7.98 5.02 14.11
C ILE A 99 7.59 5.99 13.00
N CYS A 100 6.30 6.32 12.94
CA CYS A 100 5.81 7.47 12.20
C CYS A 100 6.19 8.75 12.95
N PRO A 101 6.93 9.68 12.33
CA PRO A 101 7.37 10.90 13.00
C PRO A 101 6.24 11.90 13.27
N ILE A 102 5.05 11.71 12.67
CA ILE A 102 3.90 12.62 12.84
C ILE A 102 3.26 12.44 14.21
N ASP A 103 3.12 11.20 14.68
CA ASP A 103 2.44 10.88 15.93
C ASP A 103 3.26 10.01 16.90
N GLY A 104 4.50 9.66 16.52
CA GLY A 104 5.43 8.89 17.33
C GLY A 104 5.06 7.42 17.48
N LYS A 105 4.06 6.90 16.74
CA LYS A 105 3.61 5.52 16.86
C LYS A 105 4.38 4.59 15.95
N ASN A 106 4.55 3.35 16.41
CA ASN A 106 4.87 2.24 15.52
C ASN A 106 3.57 1.78 14.85
N ILE A 107 3.51 1.92 13.52
CA ILE A 107 2.31 1.63 12.71
C ILE A 107 1.92 0.15 12.79
N ASN A 108 2.89 -0.76 12.90
CA ASN A 108 2.63 -2.21 12.93
C ASN A 108 1.71 -2.61 14.10
N PHE A 109 1.82 -1.90 15.23
CA PHE A 109 0.96 -2.13 16.41
C PHE A 109 -0.31 -1.27 16.42
N THR A 110 -0.61 -0.59 15.32
CA THR A 110 -1.74 0.35 15.22
C THR A 110 -2.94 -0.25 14.46
N PHE A 111 -2.75 -1.36 13.73
CA PHE A 111 -3.85 -2.06 13.06
C PHE A 111 -4.91 -2.59 14.05
N PRO A 112 -6.21 -2.55 13.71
CA PRO A 112 -6.78 -2.14 12.42
C PRO A 112 -6.95 -0.63 12.23
N GLY A 113 -6.57 0.20 13.21
CA GLY A 113 -6.65 1.65 13.14
C GLY A 113 -7.94 2.24 13.72
N ASN A 114 -8.09 3.56 13.53
CA ASN A 114 -9.26 4.35 13.92
C ASN A 114 -9.35 5.60 13.02
N SER A 115 -10.45 5.77 12.30
CA SER A 115 -10.68 6.90 11.38
C SER A 115 -10.57 8.27 12.06
N GLU A 116 -10.91 8.37 13.34
CA GLU A 116 -10.86 9.60 14.14
C GLU A 116 -9.58 9.74 14.98
N GLY A 117 -8.66 8.77 14.87
CA GLY A 117 -7.43 8.70 15.65
C GLY A 117 -6.31 9.63 15.19
N THR A 118 -5.08 9.28 15.57
CA THR A 118 -3.84 9.90 15.09
C THR A 118 -3.56 9.57 13.63
N PHE A 119 -2.49 10.11 13.06
CA PHE A 119 -2.10 9.85 11.67
C PHE A 119 -1.97 8.35 11.37
N SER A 120 -1.22 7.61 12.20
CA SER A 120 -1.01 6.17 12.04
C SER A 120 -2.31 5.38 12.19
N GLU A 121 -3.21 5.80 13.10
CA GLU A 121 -4.52 5.16 13.29
C GLU A 121 -5.44 5.37 12.09
N ALA A 122 -5.50 6.59 11.58
CA ALA A 122 -6.26 6.91 10.37
C ALA A 122 -5.71 6.19 9.14
N LEU A 123 -4.38 6.03 9.05
CA LEU A 123 -3.71 5.31 7.98
C LEU A 123 -4.04 3.81 8.00
N CYS A 124 -3.91 3.15 9.16
CA CYS A 124 -4.28 1.74 9.31
C CYS A 124 -5.77 1.52 8.99
N ASP A 125 -6.65 2.40 9.46
CA ASP A 125 -8.09 2.34 9.16
C ASP A 125 -8.36 2.47 7.65
N SER A 126 -7.71 3.43 6.98
CA SER A 126 -7.88 3.63 5.54
C SER A 126 -7.31 2.45 4.73
N ILE A 127 -6.21 1.83 5.17
CA ILE A 127 -5.71 0.60 4.56
C ILE A 127 -6.75 -0.52 4.66
N MET A 128 -7.30 -0.76 5.85
CA MET A 128 -8.18 -1.89 6.12
C MET A 128 -9.59 -1.70 5.57
N ASN A 129 -10.17 -0.51 5.73
CA ASN A 129 -11.58 -0.21 5.49
C ASN A 129 -11.84 0.59 4.21
N GLU A 130 -10.79 1.05 3.51
CA GLU A 130 -10.92 1.79 2.24
C GLU A 130 -10.19 1.09 1.09
N TRP A 131 -8.87 0.84 1.20
CA TRP A 131 -8.12 0.22 0.11
C TRP A 131 -8.29 -1.31 0.05
N CYS A 132 -8.19 -2.01 1.18
CA CYS A 132 -8.28 -3.48 1.26
C CYS A 132 -9.67 -4.03 1.56
N VAL A 133 -10.72 -3.20 1.60
CA VAL A 133 -12.06 -3.60 2.08
C VAL A 133 -12.66 -4.81 1.35
N ASP A 134 -12.41 -4.95 0.05
CA ASP A 134 -12.88 -6.08 -0.78
C ASP A 134 -11.76 -7.07 -1.13
N ALA A 135 -10.66 -7.08 -0.37
CA ALA A 135 -9.57 -8.02 -0.58
C ALA A 135 -9.91 -9.38 0.05
N ASP A 136 -9.68 -10.47 -0.68
CA ASP A 136 -9.76 -11.82 -0.14
C ASP A 136 -8.56 -12.14 0.77
N CYS A 137 -7.43 -11.46 0.52
CA CYS A 137 -6.23 -11.57 1.34
C CYS A 137 -5.47 -10.25 1.34
N TYR A 138 -4.97 -9.87 2.52
CA TYR A 138 -4.04 -8.78 2.71
C TYR A 138 -2.71 -9.34 3.22
N VAL A 139 -1.61 -8.95 2.55
CA VAL A 139 -0.25 -9.31 2.91
C VAL A 139 0.53 -8.05 3.21
N ASP A 140 0.96 -7.89 4.45
CA ASP A 140 1.90 -6.84 4.84
C ASP A 140 3.32 -7.39 4.83
N MET A 141 4.13 -6.93 3.88
CA MET A 141 5.49 -7.43 3.69
C MET A 141 6.45 -6.73 4.62
N HIS A 142 6.93 -7.50 5.60
CA HIS A 142 8.03 -7.12 6.46
C HIS A 142 9.36 -7.74 6.01
N GLY A 143 10.47 -7.19 6.50
CA GLY A 143 11.80 -7.74 6.28
C GLY A 143 12.69 -7.52 7.49
N GLY A 144 13.67 -8.41 7.70
CA GLY A 144 14.58 -8.29 8.83
C GLY A 144 15.38 -6.99 8.83
N ASP A 145 15.38 -6.29 9.95
CA ASP A 145 16.35 -5.24 10.27
C ASP A 145 17.26 -5.67 11.44
N LEU A 146 18.41 -5.03 11.58
CA LEU A 146 19.36 -5.22 12.69
C LEU A 146 18.74 -5.01 14.08
N ARG A 147 17.57 -4.36 14.18
CA ARG A 147 16.91 -3.97 15.43
C ARG A 147 15.51 -4.57 15.60
N GLU A 148 15.10 -5.50 14.74
CA GLU A 148 13.88 -6.29 14.96
C GLU A 148 14.03 -7.31 16.10
#